data_AF-A0A1B8D036-F1
#
_entry.id   AF-A0A1B8D036-F1
#
_cell.length_a   1.000
_cell.length_b   1.000
_cell.length_c   1.000
_cell.angle_alpha   90.00
_cell.angle_beta   90.00
_cell.angle_gamma   90.00
#
_symmetry.space_group_name_H-M   'P 1'
#
loop_
_entity.id
_entity.type
_entity.pdbx_description
1 polymer ?
#
loop_
_entity_poly.entity_id
_entity_poly.type
_entity_poly.pdbx_seq_one_letter_code
_entity_poly.pdbx_strand_id
1 'polypeptide(L)'
;MPKPKQFVKDDSRKKKLSKHAPQVPETADEFLAAGVDHEEAGEKWRGGDAAKSTRFFVRAIDTYEAGLTKFPDSFDLAYNKARVQYEITQHPKLRGQLPGNLLDLLHVALESSRRALSLKQDDPDVIFNTAQVLTSLAEALDDVGSDPGSHVPLLEEAVELFERWLTLQEFRFSESEALRDSMNADAPADIPGSPIDSDGGAPLTPAAATGSPQQSEEQWARLADPATPDDDLETFLALLETLPVLATKLDSRGLAALEEYTSTLLVKLPTYLARSTRPRSGKASFRASNIDTATYERAFTEAFRDLDLASDPKGLTDKADAMLAFAAALRTQPVEDGQQQQQIVARWGALTQAGTALGAASKVPGAVNLARIHLARGDAEMLRFRVKDGTGYPGNVDAGVW
;
A
#
# COMPACT_ATOMS: atom_id res chain seq x y z
N MET A 1 73.02 15.84 -21.82
CA MET A 1 72.63 15.02 -20.65
C MET A 1 72.47 15.91 -19.43
N PRO A 2 71.24 16.05 -18.90
CA PRO A 2 71.02 16.54 -17.53
C PRO A 2 70.27 15.50 -16.65
N LYS A 3 70.53 15.59 -15.35
CA LYS A 3 70.22 14.65 -14.26
C LYS A 3 68.72 14.40 -14.02
N PRO A 4 68.32 13.22 -13.51
CA PRO A 4 66.91 12.93 -13.17
C PRO A 4 66.52 13.59 -11.84
N LYS A 5 65.35 14.24 -11.80
CA LYS A 5 64.74 14.75 -10.57
C LYS A 5 64.03 13.60 -9.84
N GLN A 6 64.48 13.31 -8.62
CA GLN A 6 63.79 12.44 -7.68
C GLN A 6 62.45 13.07 -7.27
N PHE A 7 61.35 12.34 -7.47
CA PHE A 7 60.08 12.65 -6.82
C PHE A 7 60.12 12.08 -5.39
N VAL A 8 59.95 12.97 -4.41
CA VAL A 8 59.75 12.65 -3.00
C VAL A 8 58.48 11.81 -2.88
N LYS A 9 58.58 10.63 -2.26
CA LYS A 9 57.43 9.82 -1.84
C LYS A 9 56.74 10.54 -0.69
N ASP A 10 55.55 11.05 -0.93
CA ASP A 10 54.64 11.49 0.11
C ASP A 10 54.12 10.27 0.90
N ASP A 11 54.54 10.17 2.16
CA ASP A 11 54.09 9.17 3.15
C ASP A 11 52.67 9.44 3.70
N SER A 12 51.84 10.20 2.97
CA SER A 12 50.47 10.55 3.36
C SER A 12 49.41 9.50 2.97
N ARG A 13 49.79 8.40 2.30
CA ARG A 13 48.87 7.32 1.90
C ARG A 13 48.57 6.27 2.98
N LYS A 14 49.12 6.40 4.19
CA LYS A 14 48.88 5.44 5.29
C LYS A 14 47.76 5.84 6.26
N LYS A 15 47.07 6.97 6.06
CA LYS A 15 45.96 7.44 6.93
C LYS A 15 44.56 7.45 6.31
N LYS A 16 44.38 6.91 5.09
CA LYS A 16 43.06 6.76 4.42
C LYS A 16 42.62 5.31 4.21
N LEU A 17 43.17 4.37 4.98
CA LEU A 17 42.82 2.94 4.94
C LEU A 17 42.31 2.50 6.32
N SER A 18 41.14 2.98 6.76
CA SER A 18 40.38 2.32 7.85
C SER A 18 38.88 2.64 7.92
N LYS A 19 38.25 3.24 6.90
CA LYS A 19 36.78 3.43 6.85
C LYS A 19 36.01 2.32 6.10
N HIS A 20 36.72 1.29 5.64
CA HIS A 20 36.14 0.18 4.87
C HIS A 20 36.58 -1.22 5.34
N ALA A 21 37.06 -1.34 6.59
CA ALA A 21 36.92 -2.65 7.23
C ALA A 21 35.44 -2.74 7.63
N PRO A 22 34.69 -3.79 7.23
CA PRO A 22 33.36 -4.00 7.79
C PRO A 22 33.57 -4.17 9.30
N GLN A 23 33.20 -3.16 10.09
CA GLN A 23 33.05 -3.37 11.51
C GLN A 23 31.93 -4.39 11.65
N VAL A 24 32.25 -5.50 12.31
CA VAL A 24 31.24 -6.52 12.63
C VAL A 24 30.26 -5.82 13.57
N PRO A 25 28.96 -5.77 13.26
CA PRO A 25 28.00 -5.15 14.15
C PRO A 25 28.04 -5.81 15.54
N GLU A 26 28.11 -4.98 16.58
CA GLU A 26 28.18 -5.39 17.97
C GLU A 26 26.90 -5.06 18.73
N THR A 27 26.19 -3.99 18.36
CA THR A 27 24.94 -3.55 18.98
C THR A 27 23.72 -3.82 18.10
N ALA A 28 22.52 -3.85 18.68
CA ALA A 28 21.27 -4.01 17.93
C ALA A 28 21.11 -2.93 16.85
N ASP A 29 21.44 -1.67 17.18
CA ASP A 29 21.37 -0.54 16.24
C ASP A 29 22.38 -0.66 15.10
N GLU A 30 23.58 -1.20 15.35
CA GLU A 30 24.57 -1.46 14.29
C GLU A 30 24.12 -2.59 13.37
N PHE A 31 23.48 -3.64 13.90
CA PHE A 31 22.87 -4.69 13.08
C PHE A 31 21.72 -4.12 12.25
N LEU A 32 20.90 -3.25 12.85
CA LEU A 32 19.80 -2.60 12.17
C LEU A 32 20.32 -1.73 11.01
N ALA A 33 21.28 -0.84 11.28
CA ALA A 33 21.89 0.02 10.27
C ALA A 33 22.54 -0.77 9.13
N ALA A 34 23.30 -1.83 9.45
CA ALA A 34 23.91 -2.69 8.45
C ALA A 34 22.89 -3.46 7.60
N GLY A 35 21.76 -3.86 8.20
CA GLY A 35 20.63 -4.47 7.49
C GLY A 35 20.00 -3.49 6.51
N VAL A 36 19.69 -2.27 6.95
CA VAL A 36 19.11 -1.19 6.12
C VAL A 36 20.04 -0.84 4.96
N ASP A 37 21.35 -0.73 5.20
CA ASP A 37 22.34 -0.50 4.13
C ASP A 37 22.30 -1.59 3.05
N HIS A 38 22.06 -2.84 3.44
CA HIS A 38 21.90 -3.95 2.50
C HIS A 38 20.56 -3.87 1.74
N GLU A 39 19.48 -3.47 2.40
CA GLU A 39 18.19 -3.26 1.72
C GLU A 39 18.27 -2.17 0.66
N GLU A 40 18.78 -0.99 1.01
CA GLU A 40 18.96 0.11 0.07
C GLU A 40 19.85 -0.28 -1.12
N ALA A 41 20.89 -1.08 -0.85
CA ALA A 41 21.72 -1.64 -1.91
C ALA A 41 20.91 -2.58 -2.79
N GLY A 42 20.06 -3.45 -2.22
CA GLY A 42 19.14 -4.33 -2.95
C GLY A 42 18.17 -3.56 -3.85
N GLU A 43 17.57 -2.50 -3.34
CA GLU A 43 16.66 -1.62 -4.08
C GLU A 43 17.32 -1.01 -5.33
N LYS A 44 18.56 -0.53 -5.20
CA LYS A 44 19.33 0.06 -6.32
C LYS A 44 19.48 -0.89 -7.52
N TRP A 45 19.50 -2.21 -7.29
CA TRP A 45 19.61 -3.22 -8.36
C TRP A 45 18.27 -3.79 -8.81
N ARG A 46 17.16 -3.48 -8.12
CA ARG A 46 15.83 -4.10 -8.32
C ARG A 46 15.30 -3.96 -9.75
N GLY A 47 15.53 -2.82 -10.39
CA GLY A 47 15.08 -2.54 -11.76
C GLY A 47 15.88 -3.25 -12.86
N GLY A 48 17.07 -3.78 -12.55
CA GLY A 48 18.00 -4.35 -13.52
C GLY A 48 18.41 -5.78 -13.17
N ASP A 49 19.43 -5.91 -12.32
CA ASP A 49 20.04 -7.18 -11.96
C ASP A 49 19.32 -7.81 -10.75
N ALA A 50 18.30 -8.62 -11.05
CA ALA A 50 17.51 -9.32 -10.04
C ALA A 50 18.35 -10.23 -9.15
N ALA A 51 19.34 -10.94 -9.70
CA ALA A 51 20.20 -11.84 -8.92
C ALA A 51 21.04 -11.05 -7.91
N LYS A 52 21.59 -9.91 -8.32
CA LYS A 52 22.35 -9.03 -7.42
C LYS A 52 21.46 -8.36 -6.38
N SER A 53 20.27 -7.90 -6.78
CA SER A 53 19.26 -7.36 -5.87
C SER A 53 18.88 -8.38 -4.78
N THR A 54 18.54 -9.62 -5.16
CA THR A 54 18.22 -10.70 -4.22
C THR A 54 19.37 -10.99 -3.26
N ARG A 55 20.62 -11.01 -3.72
CA ARG A 55 21.79 -11.24 -2.84
C ARG A 55 21.91 -10.19 -1.74
N PHE A 56 21.56 -8.95 -2.02
CA PHE A 56 21.56 -7.88 -1.01
C PHE A 56 20.41 -8.05 -0.01
N PHE A 57 19.19 -8.38 -0.46
CA PHE A 57 18.08 -8.65 0.46
C PHE A 57 18.33 -9.88 1.34
N VAL A 58 18.88 -10.96 0.78
CA VAL A 58 19.30 -12.14 1.57
C VAL A 58 20.33 -11.73 2.61
N ARG A 59 21.30 -10.91 2.24
CA ARG A 59 22.30 -10.41 3.18
C ARG A 59 21.70 -9.52 4.28
N ALA A 60 20.67 -8.73 3.97
CA ALA A 60 19.93 -7.98 4.99
C ALA A 60 19.25 -8.91 5.99
N ILE A 61 18.56 -9.96 5.50
CA ILE A 61 17.92 -10.99 6.34
C ILE A 61 18.96 -11.69 7.23
N ASP A 62 20.09 -12.11 6.66
CA ASP A 62 21.18 -12.76 7.41
C ASP A 62 21.74 -11.83 8.50
N THR A 63 21.88 -10.53 8.21
CA THR A 63 22.32 -9.52 9.18
C THR A 63 21.30 -9.39 10.33
N TYR A 64 20.01 -9.29 10.03
CA TYR A 64 18.98 -9.23 11.06
C TYR A 64 18.91 -10.51 11.90
N GLU A 65 19.06 -11.68 11.27
CA GLU A 65 19.08 -12.97 11.97
C GLU A 65 20.31 -13.12 12.88
N ALA A 66 21.48 -12.69 12.43
CA ALA A 66 22.69 -12.64 13.26
C ALA A 66 22.50 -11.67 14.45
N GLY A 67 21.85 -10.53 14.23
CA GLY A 67 21.48 -9.58 15.28
C GLY A 67 20.52 -10.19 16.30
N LEU A 68 19.46 -10.85 15.85
CA LEU A 68 18.46 -11.53 16.70
C LEU A 68 19.04 -12.69 17.50
N THR A 69 20.14 -13.29 17.05
CA THR A 69 20.86 -14.30 17.85
C THR A 69 21.49 -13.68 19.10
N LYS A 70 21.92 -12.41 19.05
CA LYS A 70 22.49 -11.67 20.19
C LYS A 70 21.44 -10.87 20.96
N PHE A 71 20.44 -10.35 20.27
CA PHE A 71 19.40 -9.45 20.78
C PHE A 71 18.01 -10.02 20.45
N PRO A 72 17.60 -11.13 21.08
CA PRO A 72 16.40 -11.89 20.69
C PRO A 72 15.09 -11.12 20.86
N ASP A 73 15.09 -10.11 21.74
CA ASP A 73 13.94 -9.27 22.09
C ASP A 73 13.93 -7.94 21.32
N SER A 74 14.87 -7.73 20.39
CA SER A 74 14.89 -6.52 19.56
C SER A 74 13.74 -6.53 18.57
N PHE A 75 12.73 -5.70 18.84
CA PHE A 75 11.59 -5.51 17.95
C PHE A 75 12.02 -5.02 16.57
N ASP A 76 12.87 -3.99 16.48
CA ASP A 76 13.27 -3.41 15.19
C ASP A 76 13.97 -4.43 14.28
N LEU A 77 14.83 -5.30 14.84
CA LEU A 77 15.46 -6.37 14.07
C LEU A 77 14.45 -7.44 13.62
N ALA A 78 13.53 -7.84 14.50
CA ALA A 78 12.49 -8.82 14.17
C ALA A 78 11.54 -8.29 13.09
N TYR A 79 11.10 -7.03 13.24
CA TYR A 79 10.20 -6.35 12.32
C TYR A 79 10.84 -6.21 10.92
N ASN A 80 12.06 -5.69 10.83
CA ASN A 80 12.71 -5.51 9.53
C ASN A 80 13.03 -6.85 8.84
N LYS A 81 13.42 -7.87 9.60
CA LYS A 81 13.56 -9.24 9.05
C LYS A 81 12.26 -9.71 8.41
N ALA A 82 11.16 -9.61 9.15
CA ALA A 82 9.84 -10.04 8.69
C ALA A 82 9.38 -9.27 7.44
N ARG A 83 9.52 -7.93 7.46
CA ARG A 83 9.16 -7.06 6.33
C ARG A 83 9.93 -7.43 5.06
N VAL A 84 11.25 -7.57 5.14
CA VAL A 84 12.08 -7.91 3.97
C VAL A 84 11.75 -9.31 3.44
N GLN A 85 11.55 -10.28 4.33
CA GLN A 85 11.14 -11.62 3.96
C GLN A 85 9.80 -11.64 3.22
N TYR A 86 8.84 -10.80 3.63
CA TYR A 86 7.59 -10.64 2.90
C TYR A 86 7.79 -9.91 1.56
N GLU A 87 8.49 -8.78 1.55
CA GLU A 87 8.69 -7.93 0.37
C GLU A 87 9.30 -8.69 -0.83
N ILE A 88 10.29 -9.56 -0.59
CA ILE A 88 10.88 -10.37 -1.65
C ILE A 88 9.89 -11.37 -2.28
N THR A 89 8.87 -11.82 -1.54
CA THR A 89 7.81 -12.71 -2.09
C THR A 89 6.89 -11.99 -3.07
N GLN A 90 6.69 -10.69 -2.85
CA GLN A 90 5.82 -9.81 -3.64
C GLN A 90 6.47 -9.37 -4.96
N HIS A 91 7.75 -9.68 -5.17
CA HIS A 91 8.49 -9.35 -6.37
C HIS A 91 8.86 -10.61 -7.17
N PRO A 92 8.08 -10.99 -8.22
CA PRO A 92 8.29 -12.25 -8.96
C PRO A 92 9.71 -12.45 -9.51
N LYS A 93 10.39 -11.37 -9.92
CA LYS A 93 11.78 -11.42 -10.40
C LYS A 93 12.77 -11.78 -9.29
N LEU A 94 12.57 -11.25 -8.08
CA LEU A 94 13.44 -11.53 -6.93
C LEU A 94 13.14 -12.93 -6.38
N ARG A 95 11.85 -13.26 -6.25
CA ARG A 95 11.36 -14.59 -5.88
C ARG A 95 11.94 -15.69 -6.75
N GLY A 96 12.01 -15.49 -8.07
CA GLY A 96 12.61 -16.45 -9.00
C GLY A 96 14.11 -16.71 -8.80
N GLN A 97 14.79 -15.95 -7.93
CA GLN A 97 16.20 -16.16 -7.56
C GLN A 97 16.36 -16.91 -6.23
N LEU A 98 15.29 -17.09 -5.46
CA LEU A 98 15.32 -17.72 -4.14
C LEU A 98 15.06 -19.23 -4.25
N PRO A 99 15.63 -20.03 -3.33
CA PRO A 99 15.21 -21.42 -3.18
C PRO A 99 13.81 -21.51 -2.57
N GLY A 100 13.09 -22.59 -2.87
CA GLY A 100 11.73 -22.84 -2.35
C GLY A 100 10.64 -22.31 -3.28
N ASN A 101 9.39 -22.68 -2.97
CA ASN A 101 8.22 -22.15 -3.66
C ASN A 101 7.63 -20.93 -2.90
N LEU A 102 6.61 -20.28 -3.46
CA LEU A 102 5.99 -19.10 -2.84
C LEU A 102 5.39 -19.39 -1.45
N LEU A 103 4.77 -20.56 -1.25
CA LEU A 103 4.21 -20.96 0.04
C LEU A 103 5.28 -21.12 1.10
N ASP A 104 6.40 -21.77 0.76
CA ASP A 104 7.53 -21.94 1.69
C ASP A 104 8.03 -20.57 2.18
N LEU A 105 8.18 -19.61 1.26
CA LEU A 105 8.65 -18.27 1.56
C LEU A 105 7.63 -17.47 2.41
N LEU A 106 6.33 -17.57 2.10
CA LEU A 106 5.28 -16.89 2.86
C LEU A 106 5.11 -17.47 4.27
N HIS A 107 5.29 -18.78 4.45
CA HIS A 107 5.32 -19.39 5.77
C HIS A 107 6.48 -18.86 6.62
N VAL A 108 7.69 -18.76 6.05
CA VAL A 108 8.84 -18.18 6.74
C VAL A 108 8.60 -16.71 7.10
N ALA A 109 8.02 -15.92 6.18
CA ALA A 109 7.66 -14.53 6.46
C ALA A 109 6.62 -14.44 7.60
N LEU A 110 5.61 -15.31 7.60
CA LEU A 110 4.56 -15.32 8.62
C LEU A 110 5.13 -15.65 10.01
N GLU A 111 6.03 -16.62 10.11
CA GLU A 111 6.70 -16.97 11.37
C GLU A 111 7.48 -15.78 11.93
N SER A 112 8.25 -15.09 11.09
CA SER A 112 8.97 -13.87 11.49
C SER A 112 8.03 -12.73 11.87
N SER A 113 6.95 -12.52 11.12
CA SER A 113 5.95 -11.48 11.41
C SER A 113 5.25 -11.73 12.74
N ARG A 114 4.82 -12.97 13.03
CA ARG A 114 4.24 -13.35 14.32
C ARG A 114 5.23 -13.17 15.47
N ARG A 115 6.52 -13.46 15.25
CA ARG A 115 7.56 -13.16 16.24
C ARG A 115 7.66 -11.66 16.52
N ALA A 116 7.72 -10.81 15.50
CA ALA A 116 7.77 -9.37 15.68
C ALA A 116 6.50 -8.85 16.40
N LEU A 117 5.32 -9.34 16.01
CA LEU A 117 4.04 -9.03 16.65
C LEU A 117 4.00 -9.44 18.12
N SER A 118 4.61 -10.58 18.48
CA SER A 118 4.69 -11.04 19.88
C SER A 118 5.53 -10.13 20.78
N LEU A 119 6.54 -9.46 20.21
CA LEU A 119 7.39 -8.51 20.93
C LEU A 119 6.69 -7.17 21.14
N LYS A 120 5.87 -6.72 20.19
CA LYS A 120 5.17 -5.45 20.26
C LYS A 120 3.79 -5.54 19.58
N GLN A 121 2.79 -5.91 20.38
CA GLN A 121 1.46 -6.25 19.86
C GLN A 121 0.63 -5.03 19.44
N ASP A 122 0.97 -3.84 19.92
CA ASP A 122 0.30 -2.57 19.66
C ASP A 122 1.00 -1.74 18.59
N ASP A 123 2.02 -2.29 17.93
CA ASP A 123 2.72 -1.60 16.88
C ASP A 123 1.91 -1.60 15.57
N PRO A 124 1.65 -0.42 14.99
CA PRO A 124 0.83 -0.26 13.80
C PRO A 124 1.28 -1.11 12.62
N ASP A 125 2.57 -1.02 12.33
CA ASP A 125 3.14 -1.50 11.09
C ASP A 125 3.26 -3.02 11.13
N VAL A 126 3.60 -3.59 12.29
CA VAL A 126 3.68 -5.05 12.43
C VAL A 126 2.31 -5.71 12.36
N ILE A 127 1.24 -5.07 12.88
CA ILE A 127 -0.13 -5.58 12.77
C ILE A 127 -0.54 -5.64 11.30
N PHE A 128 -0.41 -4.51 10.59
CA PHE A 128 -0.79 -4.39 9.19
C PHE A 128 0.01 -5.36 8.30
N ASN A 129 1.33 -5.39 8.44
CA ASN A 129 2.19 -6.27 7.64
C ASN A 129 1.92 -7.75 7.93
N THR A 130 1.62 -8.13 9.18
CA THR A 130 1.26 -9.52 9.51
C THR A 130 -0.05 -9.93 8.83
N ALA A 131 -1.06 -9.05 8.84
CA ALA A 131 -2.32 -9.28 8.16
C ALA A 131 -2.12 -9.44 6.64
N GLN A 132 -1.27 -8.61 6.01
CA GLN A 132 -0.95 -8.75 4.59
C GLN A 132 -0.27 -10.09 4.24
N VAL A 133 0.63 -10.58 5.10
CA VAL A 133 1.28 -11.88 4.91
C VAL A 133 0.26 -13.02 4.99
N LEU A 134 -0.66 -12.97 5.96
CA LEU A 134 -1.75 -13.95 6.11
C LEU A 134 -2.64 -13.99 4.86
N THR A 135 -3.06 -12.82 4.36
CA THR A 135 -3.87 -12.72 3.14
C THR A 135 -3.12 -13.28 1.93
N SER A 136 -1.85 -12.91 1.72
CA SER A 136 -1.03 -13.45 0.62
C SER A 136 -0.86 -14.96 0.70
N LEU A 137 -0.71 -15.51 1.92
CA LEU A 137 -0.58 -16.95 2.12
C LEU A 137 -1.88 -17.68 1.78
N ALA A 138 -3.02 -17.13 2.19
CA ALA A 138 -4.33 -17.68 1.83
C ALA A 138 -4.53 -17.66 0.30
N GLU A 139 -4.21 -16.56 -0.39
CA GLU A 139 -4.28 -16.48 -1.85
C GLU A 139 -3.38 -17.52 -2.53
N ALA A 140 -2.13 -17.65 -2.08
CA ALA A 140 -1.20 -18.64 -2.62
C ALA A 140 -1.66 -20.09 -2.38
N LEU A 141 -2.32 -20.36 -1.26
CA LEU A 141 -2.90 -21.68 -0.96
C LEU A 141 -4.10 -21.98 -1.88
N ASP A 142 -4.87 -20.96 -2.25
CA ASP A 142 -6.00 -21.09 -3.17
C ASP A 142 -5.52 -21.39 -4.60
N ASP A 143 -4.46 -20.70 -5.04
CA ASP A 143 -3.83 -20.90 -6.35
C ASP A 143 -3.34 -22.34 -6.57
N VAL A 144 -2.90 -23.03 -5.51
CA VAL A 144 -2.46 -24.44 -5.58
C VAL A 144 -3.59 -25.44 -5.31
N GLY A 145 -4.82 -24.97 -5.06
CA GLY A 145 -5.99 -25.81 -4.81
C GLY A 145 -5.97 -26.52 -3.44
N SER A 146 -5.44 -25.86 -2.41
CA SER A 146 -5.45 -26.40 -1.03
C SER A 146 -6.88 -26.50 -0.47
N ASP A 147 -7.06 -27.26 0.61
CA ASP A 147 -8.35 -27.41 1.27
C ASP A 147 -8.83 -26.08 1.89
N PRO A 148 -10.10 -25.66 1.68
CA PRO A 148 -10.66 -24.43 2.25
C PRO A 148 -10.47 -24.28 3.76
N GLY A 149 -10.40 -25.38 4.52
CA GLY A 149 -10.18 -25.36 5.96
C GLY A 149 -8.80 -24.86 6.38
N SER A 150 -7.83 -24.81 5.45
CA SER A 150 -6.51 -24.23 5.68
C SER A 150 -6.45 -22.71 5.47
N HIS A 151 -7.40 -22.15 4.72
CA HIS A 151 -7.47 -20.72 4.41
C HIS A 151 -8.22 -19.91 5.45
N VAL A 152 -9.34 -20.47 5.93
CA VAL A 152 -10.27 -19.76 6.81
C VAL A 152 -9.58 -19.21 8.05
N PRO A 153 -8.76 -19.99 8.81
CA PRO A 153 -8.09 -19.47 9.99
C PRO A 153 -7.11 -18.32 9.71
N LEU A 154 -6.46 -18.33 8.53
CA LEU A 154 -5.53 -17.27 8.13
C LEU A 154 -6.28 -15.97 7.83
N LEU A 155 -7.41 -16.08 7.13
CA LEU A 155 -8.24 -14.94 6.77
C LEU A 155 -8.99 -14.36 7.99
N GLU A 156 -9.45 -15.21 8.91
CA GLU A 156 -10.02 -14.78 10.19
C GLU A 156 -8.99 -14.00 11.01
N GLU A 157 -7.77 -14.52 11.18
CA GLU A 157 -6.70 -13.81 11.88
C GLU A 157 -6.32 -12.49 11.17
N ALA A 158 -6.30 -12.46 9.83
CA ALA A 158 -6.04 -11.24 9.08
C ALA A 158 -7.12 -10.17 9.32
N VAL A 159 -8.41 -10.57 9.34
CA VAL A 159 -9.53 -9.67 9.64
C VAL A 159 -9.41 -9.11 11.05
N GLU A 160 -9.16 -9.96 12.06
CA GLU A 160 -8.96 -9.52 13.45
C GLU A 160 -7.81 -8.51 13.59
N LEU A 161 -6.70 -8.73 12.87
CA LEU A 161 -5.57 -7.80 12.88
C LEU A 161 -5.90 -6.47 12.19
N PHE A 162 -6.56 -6.49 11.03
CA PHE A 162 -7.00 -5.27 10.36
C PHE A 162 -8.02 -4.47 11.19
N GLU A 163 -8.92 -5.15 11.92
CA GLU A 163 -9.85 -4.49 12.84
C GLU A 163 -9.15 -3.82 14.01
N ARG A 164 -8.20 -4.54 14.63
CA ARG A 164 -7.38 -4.00 15.71
C ARG A 164 -6.59 -2.79 15.24
N TRP A 165 -6.05 -2.87 14.03
CA TRP A 165 -5.30 -1.77 13.41
C TRP A 165 -6.19 -0.56 13.18
N LEU A 166 -7.35 -0.75 12.52
CA LEU A 166 -8.32 0.31 12.27
C LEU A 166 -8.77 1.00 13.55
N THR A 167 -9.04 0.23 14.61
CA THR A 167 -9.42 0.77 15.93
C THR A 167 -8.31 1.65 16.53
N LEU A 168 -7.05 1.23 16.39
CA LEU A 168 -5.90 1.99 16.89
C LEU A 168 -5.69 3.28 16.08
N GLN A 169 -5.86 3.22 14.76
CA GLN A 169 -5.81 4.41 13.89
C GLN A 169 -6.92 5.40 14.23
N GLU A 170 -8.17 4.93 14.37
CA GLU A 170 -9.32 5.76 14.76
C GLU A 170 -9.08 6.47 16.10
N PHE A 171 -8.52 5.75 17.08
CA PHE A 171 -8.18 6.32 18.38
C PHE A 171 -7.10 7.42 18.27
N ARG A 172 -5.97 7.12 17.61
CA ARG A 172 -4.86 8.08 17.41
C ARG A 172 -5.31 9.32 16.65
N PHE A 173 -6.16 9.14 15.64
CA PHE A 173 -6.74 10.25 14.91
C PHE A 173 -7.60 11.14 15.82
N SER A 174 -8.47 10.54 16.63
CA SER A 174 -9.34 11.28 17.56
C SER A 174 -8.53 12.06 18.61
N GLU A 175 -7.43 11.49 19.09
CA GLU A 175 -6.52 12.13 20.04
C GLU A 175 -5.81 13.32 19.41
N SER A 176 -5.33 13.16 18.17
CA SER A 176 -4.71 14.25 17.40
C SER A 176 -5.68 15.40 17.13
N GLU A 177 -6.94 15.12 16.80
CA GLU A 177 -7.97 16.14 16.62
C GLU A 177 -8.27 16.89 17.93
N ALA A 178 -8.44 16.17 19.03
CA ALA A 178 -8.68 16.79 20.34
C ALA A 178 -7.52 17.69 20.79
N LEU A 179 -6.28 17.28 20.52
CA LEU A 179 -5.10 18.09 20.77
C LEU A 179 -5.12 19.37 19.91
N ARG A 180 -5.44 19.24 18.62
CA ARG A 180 -5.55 20.37 17.68
C ARG A 180 -6.65 21.35 18.08
N ASP A 181 -7.81 20.85 18.51
CA ASP A 181 -8.92 21.67 18.98
C ASP A 181 -8.56 22.40 20.28
N SER A 182 -7.86 21.76 21.22
CA SER A 182 -7.39 22.43 22.44
C SER A 182 -6.38 23.54 22.15
N MET A 183 -5.46 23.33 21.22
CA MET A 183 -4.50 24.35 20.77
C MET A 183 -5.17 25.52 20.04
N ASN A 184 -6.23 25.27 19.28
CA ASN A 184 -7.02 26.30 18.61
C ASN A 184 -7.95 27.05 19.59
N ALA A 185 -8.41 26.41 20.66
CA ALA A 185 -9.24 27.03 21.69
C ALA A 185 -8.43 27.97 22.61
N ASP A 186 -7.15 27.68 22.84
CA ASP A 186 -6.22 28.52 23.60
C ASP A 186 -5.49 29.58 22.73
N ALA A 187 -5.78 29.64 21.42
CA ALA A 187 -5.29 30.71 20.56
C ALA A 187 -5.98 32.03 20.93
N PRO A 188 -5.26 33.07 21.37
CA PRO A 188 -5.88 34.34 21.74
C PRO A 188 -6.59 34.97 20.53
N ALA A 189 -7.89 35.21 20.67
CA ALA A 189 -8.71 35.88 19.68
C ALA A 189 -8.19 37.31 19.43
N ASP A 190 -7.79 37.57 18.18
CA ASP A 190 -7.58 38.85 17.51
C ASP A 190 -6.91 40.01 18.31
N ILE A 191 -5.70 40.38 17.87
CA ILE A 191 -5.33 41.80 17.82
C ILE A 191 -5.64 42.27 16.38
N PRO A 192 -6.68 43.11 16.17
CA PRO A 192 -6.99 43.61 14.84
C PRO A 192 -5.97 44.68 14.44
N GLY A 193 -5.17 44.38 13.40
CA GLY A 193 -4.43 45.38 12.63
C GLY A 193 -2.94 45.47 12.92
N SER A 194 -2.14 44.73 12.14
CA SER A 194 -0.95 45.28 11.50
C SER A 194 -0.58 44.43 10.29
N PRO A 195 -0.36 45.02 9.11
CA PRO A 195 0.27 44.32 8.01
C PRO A 195 1.77 44.21 8.30
N ILE A 196 2.44 43.18 7.78
CA ILE A 196 3.77 43.23 7.14
C ILE A 196 4.30 41.79 6.99
N ASP A 197 4.56 41.43 5.73
CA ASP A 197 5.44 40.34 5.30
C ASP A 197 6.80 40.39 6.00
N SER A 198 7.42 39.26 6.34
CA SER A 198 8.84 39.04 6.03
C SER A 198 9.29 37.66 6.46
N ASP A 199 9.76 36.93 5.45
CA ASP A 199 10.87 35.99 5.45
C ASP A 199 11.93 36.24 6.56
N GLY A 200 12.48 35.18 7.14
CA GLY A 200 13.64 35.28 8.04
C GLY A 200 13.76 34.20 9.11
N GLY A 201 14.48 33.11 8.80
CA GLY A 201 14.97 32.19 9.82
C GLY A 201 16.00 32.83 10.75
N ALA A 202 16.00 32.42 12.03
CA ALA A 202 17.15 32.50 12.93
C ALA A 202 16.94 31.61 14.18
N PRO A 203 18.03 31.15 14.81
CA PRO A 203 18.10 29.88 15.53
C PRO A 203 18.02 30.03 17.05
N LEU A 204 17.47 29.02 17.73
CA LEU A 204 17.51 28.93 19.19
C LEU A 204 18.78 28.21 19.64
N THR A 205 19.79 28.97 20.08
CA THR A 205 20.87 28.47 20.93
C THR A 205 20.37 28.29 22.36
N PRO A 206 20.60 27.14 23.03
CA PRO A 206 20.47 27.06 24.48
C PRO A 206 21.77 27.51 25.15
N ALA A 207 21.64 28.49 26.06
CA ALA A 207 22.68 28.92 26.95
C ALA A 207 23.09 27.78 27.91
N ALA A 208 24.39 27.69 28.17
CA ALA A 208 25.02 26.72 29.04
C ALA A 208 24.52 26.79 30.49
N ALA A 209 24.08 25.66 31.02
CA ALA A 209 24.04 25.38 32.45
C ALA A 209 24.81 24.08 32.71
N THR A 210 25.92 24.22 33.43
CA THR A 210 26.84 23.17 33.85
C THR A 210 26.20 22.26 34.91
N GLY A 211 26.06 20.97 34.59
CA GLY A 211 25.73 19.88 35.52
C GLY A 211 26.15 18.54 34.90
N SER A 212 26.79 17.68 35.68
CA SER A 212 27.56 16.48 35.30
C SER A 212 26.84 15.47 34.39
N PRO A 213 27.57 14.69 33.55
CA PRO A 213 26.98 13.82 32.54
C PRO A 213 26.45 12.54 33.17
N GLN A 214 25.17 12.55 33.52
CA GLN A 214 24.41 11.30 33.58
C GLN A 214 24.02 11.00 32.14
N GLN A 215 24.52 9.89 31.60
CA GLN A 215 24.15 9.38 30.28
C GLN A 215 22.64 9.14 30.28
N SER A 216 21.88 10.19 29.94
CA SER A 216 20.56 10.04 29.39
C SER A 216 20.77 9.32 28.07
N GLU A 217 20.34 8.06 28.01
CA GLU A 217 20.00 7.43 26.74
C GLU A 217 19.25 8.48 25.92
N GLU A 218 19.82 8.87 24.77
CA GLU A 218 19.15 9.75 23.82
C GLU A 218 17.95 8.96 23.30
N GLN A 219 16.85 9.03 24.05
CA GLN A 219 15.57 8.47 23.69
C GLN A 219 15.02 9.41 22.62
N TRP A 220 15.40 9.16 21.37
CA TRP A 220 14.77 9.78 20.20
C TRP A 220 13.31 9.35 20.22
N ALA A 221 12.45 10.17 20.80
CA ALA A 221 11.01 10.01 20.70
C ALA A 221 10.67 10.04 19.20
N ARG A 222 10.34 8.87 18.64
CA ARG A 222 9.78 8.78 17.29
C ARG A 222 8.49 9.61 17.34
N LEU A 223 8.52 10.80 16.75
CA LEU A 223 7.30 11.48 16.32
C LEU A 223 6.66 10.53 15.31
N ALA A 224 5.71 9.70 15.77
CA ALA A 224 4.89 8.92 14.87
C ALA A 224 4.15 9.94 14.01
N ASP A 225 4.28 9.83 12.69
CA ASP A 225 3.52 10.68 11.79
C ASP A 225 2.03 10.53 12.13
N PRO A 226 1.28 11.64 12.26
CA PRO A 226 -0.12 11.57 12.60
C PRO A 226 -0.84 10.77 11.52
N ALA A 227 -1.56 9.72 11.94
CA ALA A 227 -2.37 8.90 11.04
C ALA A 227 -3.23 9.82 10.18
N THR A 228 -3.07 9.71 8.86
CA THR A 228 -3.83 10.53 7.93
C THR A 228 -5.17 9.86 7.63
N PRO A 229 -6.20 10.63 7.23
CA PRO A 229 -7.45 10.04 6.76
C PRO A 229 -7.29 9.09 5.57
N ASP A 230 -6.18 9.21 4.83
CA ASP A 230 -5.85 8.33 3.72
C ASP A 230 -5.27 6.99 4.22
N ASP A 231 -4.53 6.97 5.34
CA ASP A 231 -4.05 5.73 5.99
C ASP A 231 -5.23 4.91 6.57
N ASP A 232 -6.23 5.59 7.14
CA ASP A 232 -7.48 4.95 7.61
C ASP A 232 -8.22 4.31 6.43
N LEU A 233 -8.29 5.02 5.29
CA LEU A 233 -8.98 4.54 4.09
C LEU A 233 -8.26 3.36 3.46
N GLU A 234 -6.92 3.33 3.45
CA GLU A 234 -6.14 2.20 2.92
C GLU A 234 -6.36 0.93 3.75
N THR A 235 -6.32 1.03 5.08
CA THR A 235 -6.69 -0.08 5.97
C THR A 235 -8.11 -0.56 5.72
N PHE A 236 -9.06 0.39 5.61
CA PHE A 236 -10.46 0.07 5.37
C PHE A 236 -10.68 -0.63 4.02
N LEU A 237 -9.97 -0.21 2.97
CA LEU A 237 -10.01 -0.86 1.66
C LEU A 237 -9.38 -2.25 1.70
N ALA A 238 -8.24 -2.43 2.37
CA ALA A 238 -7.59 -3.74 2.53
C ALA A 238 -8.52 -4.74 3.27
N LEU A 239 -9.22 -4.27 4.31
CA LEU A 239 -10.25 -5.04 4.99
C LEU A 239 -11.39 -5.42 4.03
N LEU A 240 -11.93 -4.46 3.27
CA LEU A 240 -12.98 -4.72 2.27
C LEU A 240 -12.55 -5.65 1.13
N GLU A 241 -11.26 -5.73 0.80
CA GLU A 241 -10.72 -6.66 -0.19
C GLU A 241 -10.61 -8.09 0.37
N THR A 242 -10.37 -8.22 1.68
CA THR A 242 -10.23 -9.52 2.37
C THR A 242 -11.58 -10.20 2.62
N LEU A 243 -12.62 -9.42 2.98
CA LEU A 243 -13.94 -9.96 3.34
C LEU A 243 -14.61 -10.80 2.23
N PRO A 244 -14.60 -10.41 0.94
CA PRO A 244 -15.17 -11.23 -0.13
C PRO A 244 -14.44 -12.56 -0.30
N VAL A 245 -13.11 -12.59 -0.12
CA VAL A 245 -12.32 -13.82 -0.20
C VAL A 245 -12.76 -14.77 0.92
N LEU A 246 -12.86 -14.28 2.15
CA LEU A 246 -13.37 -15.04 3.29
C LEU A 246 -14.80 -15.53 3.05
N ALA A 247 -15.69 -14.69 2.51
CA ALA A 247 -17.07 -15.05 2.23
C ALA A 247 -17.19 -16.30 1.33
N THR A 248 -16.31 -16.45 0.34
CA THR A 248 -16.34 -17.64 -0.55
C THR A 248 -16.00 -18.96 0.15
N LYS A 249 -15.46 -18.90 1.37
CA LYS A 249 -14.96 -20.06 2.13
C LYS A 249 -15.83 -20.40 3.35
N LEU A 250 -16.77 -19.54 3.72
CA LEU A 250 -17.63 -19.72 4.88
C LEU A 250 -18.87 -20.56 4.59
N ASP A 251 -19.39 -21.21 5.64
CA ASP A 251 -20.70 -21.83 5.61
C ASP A 251 -21.82 -20.78 5.75
N SER A 252 -23.09 -21.22 5.71
CA SER A 252 -24.24 -20.29 5.78
C SER A 252 -24.32 -19.48 7.07
N ARG A 253 -23.76 -19.98 8.18
CA ARG A 253 -23.73 -19.27 9.46
C ARG A 253 -22.62 -18.22 9.46
N GLY A 254 -21.43 -18.59 8.98
CA GLY A 254 -20.32 -17.66 8.82
C GLY A 254 -20.68 -16.53 7.85
N LEU A 255 -21.37 -16.83 6.74
CA LEU A 255 -21.86 -15.82 5.81
C LEU A 255 -22.82 -14.82 6.46
N ALA A 256 -23.76 -15.28 7.29
CA ALA A 256 -24.70 -14.39 7.98
C ALA A 256 -23.98 -13.46 8.98
N ALA A 257 -23.01 -14.00 9.74
CA ALA A 257 -22.18 -13.19 10.64
C ALA A 257 -21.33 -12.17 9.88
N LEU A 258 -20.73 -12.58 8.76
CA LEU A 258 -19.94 -11.72 7.88
C LEU A 258 -20.80 -10.61 7.25
N GLU A 259 -22.05 -10.90 6.88
CA GLU A 259 -23.00 -9.91 6.35
C GLU A 259 -23.36 -8.85 7.39
N GLU A 260 -23.67 -9.26 8.63
CA GLU A 260 -23.95 -8.35 9.75
C GLU A 260 -22.74 -7.44 10.03
N TYR A 261 -21.56 -8.04 10.10
CA TYR A 261 -20.31 -7.33 10.28
C TYR A 261 -20.02 -6.32 9.15
N THR A 262 -20.07 -6.78 7.90
CA THR A 262 -19.80 -5.93 6.72
C THR A 262 -20.81 -4.80 6.63
N SER A 263 -22.07 -5.03 6.99
CA SER A 263 -23.10 -3.99 7.05
C SER A 263 -22.74 -2.89 8.05
N THR A 264 -22.21 -3.26 9.21
CA THR A 264 -21.75 -2.31 10.24
C THR A 264 -20.54 -1.51 9.76
N LEU A 265 -19.59 -2.17 9.10
CA LEU A 265 -18.42 -1.55 8.52
C LEU A 265 -18.79 -0.53 7.43
N LEU A 266 -19.71 -0.88 6.53
CA LEU A 266 -20.16 -0.03 5.43
C LEU A 266 -20.84 1.27 5.89
N VAL A 267 -21.42 1.31 7.10
CA VAL A 267 -21.96 2.55 7.69
C VAL A 267 -20.85 3.57 7.95
N LYS A 268 -19.62 3.14 8.23
CA LYS A 268 -18.47 4.04 8.47
C LYS A 268 -17.82 4.54 7.18
N LEU A 269 -18.00 3.86 6.05
CA LEU A 269 -17.38 4.19 4.76
C LEU A 269 -17.60 5.66 4.31
N PRO A 270 -18.81 6.25 4.39
CA PRO A 270 -19.01 7.65 4.04
C PRO A 270 -18.14 8.62 4.85
N THR A 271 -17.87 8.30 6.12
CA THR A 271 -17.03 9.11 7.01
C THR A 271 -15.59 9.11 6.55
N TYR A 272 -15.00 7.96 6.23
CA TYR A 272 -13.63 7.90 5.69
C TYR A 272 -13.53 8.58 4.33
N LEU A 273 -14.51 8.35 3.44
CA LEU A 273 -14.57 9.00 2.12
C LEU A 273 -14.78 10.52 2.19
N ALA A 274 -15.32 11.06 3.27
CA ALA A 274 -15.47 12.51 3.47
C ALA A 274 -14.17 13.16 3.96
N ARG A 275 -13.28 12.39 4.58
CA ARG A 275 -12.02 12.87 5.16
C ARG A 275 -10.82 12.65 4.25
N SER A 276 -10.90 11.68 3.34
CA SER A 276 -9.84 11.40 2.36
C SER A 276 -9.66 12.57 1.39
N THR A 277 -8.40 12.86 1.06
CA THR A 277 -8.02 13.86 0.04
C THR A 277 -8.02 13.28 -1.37
N ARG A 278 -8.16 11.95 -1.49
CA ARG A 278 -8.13 11.25 -2.78
C ARG A 278 -9.41 11.49 -3.59
N PRO A 279 -9.32 11.51 -4.93
CA PRO A 279 -10.51 11.63 -5.78
C PRO A 279 -11.50 10.51 -5.42
N ARG A 280 -12.69 10.89 -4.96
CA ARG A 280 -13.73 9.97 -4.47
C ARG A 280 -14.15 9.03 -5.60
N SER A 281 -13.71 7.78 -5.57
CA SER A 281 -14.30 6.77 -6.45
C SER A 281 -15.67 6.38 -5.87
N GLY A 282 -16.75 6.94 -6.43
CA GLY A 282 -18.15 6.68 -5.99
C GLY A 282 -18.63 5.22 -6.19
N LYS A 283 -17.71 4.26 -6.38
CA LYS A 283 -17.94 2.90 -6.85
C LYS A 283 -18.73 2.08 -5.83
N ALA A 284 -18.38 2.19 -4.55
CA ALA A 284 -19.06 1.50 -3.48
C ALA A 284 -20.50 2.00 -3.32
N SER A 285 -20.70 3.32 -3.28
CA SER A 285 -22.03 3.93 -3.20
C SER A 285 -22.91 3.58 -4.41
N PHE A 286 -22.34 3.53 -5.62
CA PHE A 286 -23.09 3.14 -6.81
C PHE A 286 -23.47 1.66 -6.81
N ARG A 287 -22.56 0.77 -6.43
CA ARG A 287 -22.86 -0.68 -6.31
C ARG A 287 -23.89 -0.99 -5.24
N ALA A 288 -23.95 -0.19 -4.18
CA ALA A 288 -24.98 -0.27 -3.14
C ALA A 288 -26.30 0.42 -3.53
N SER A 289 -26.42 0.94 -4.75
CA SER A 289 -27.58 1.72 -5.23
C SER A 289 -27.89 2.98 -4.39
N ASN A 290 -26.91 3.50 -3.65
CA ASN A 290 -27.06 4.72 -2.85
C ASN A 290 -26.96 6.00 -3.71
N ILE A 291 -26.44 5.89 -4.93
CA ILE A 291 -26.39 6.96 -5.92
C ILE A 291 -26.82 6.42 -7.29
N ASP A 292 -27.49 7.25 -8.09
CA ASP A 292 -27.91 6.89 -9.43
C ASP A 292 -26.75 6.95 -10.46
N THR A 293 -27.03 6.46 -11.67
CA THR A 293 -26.07 6.41 -12.78
C THR A 293 -25.53 7.80 -13.13
N ALA A 294 -26.42 8.81 -13.19
CA ALA A 294 -26.05 10.18 -13.55
C ALA A 294 -25.14 10.84 -12.49
N THR A 295 -25.39 10.54 -11.21
CA THR A 295 -24.60 11.02 -10.08
C THR A 295 -23.22 10.40 -10.07
N TYR A 296 -23.11 9.10 -10.38
CA TYR A 296 -21.81 8.44 -10.53
C TYR A 296 -21.02 9.02 -11.72
N GLU A 297 -21.65 9.17 -12.89
CA GLU A 297 -20.99 9.76 -14.07
C GLU A 297 -20.47 11.18 -13.82
N ARG A 298 -21.26 12.00 -13.11
CA ARG A 298 -20.85 13.35 -12.72
C ARG A 298 -19.66 13.33 -11.77
N ALA A 299 -19.73 12.51 -10.70
CA ALA A 299 -18.66 12.40 -9.72
C ALA A 299 -17.36 11.88 -10.36
N PHE A 300 -17.46 10.91 -11.28
CA PHE A 300 -16.34 10.45 -12.07
C PHE A 300 -15.75 11.57 -12.92
N THR A 301 -16.60 12.28 -13.67
CA THR A 301 -16.14 13.35 -14.57
C THR A 301 -15.43 14.45 -13.80
N GLU A 302 -15.92 14.79 -12.61
CA GLU A 302 -15.32 15.76 -11.71
C GLU A 302 -13.97 15.28 -11.15
N ALA A 303 -13.89 14.03 -10.70
CA ALA A 303 -12.66 13.44 -10.15
C ALA A 303 -11.48 13.44 -11.14
N PHE A 304 -11.77 13.39 -12.44
CA PHE A 304 -10.75 13.38 -13.50
C PHE A 304 -10.68 14.67 -14.32
N ARG A 305 -11.44 15.73 -13.95
CA ARG A 305 -11.52 16.97 -14.74
C ARG A 305 -10.19 17.73 -14.76
N ASP A 306 -9.59 17.88 -13.58
CA ASP A 306 -8.45 18.77 -13.38
C ASP A 306 -7.09 18.03 -13.37
N LEU A 307 -7.11 16.72 -13.67
CA LEU A 307 -5.90 15.90 -13.73
C LEU A 307 -5.30 15.90 -15.15
N ASP A 308 -4.05 16.34 -15.28
CA ASP A 308 -3.29 16.15 -16.52
C ASP A 308 -2.68 14.75 -16.56
N LEU A 309 -3.38 13.85 -17.24
CA LEU A 309 -2.99 12.44 -17.36
C LEU A 309 -2.20 12.14 -18.65
N ALA A 310 -1.91 13.14 -19.49
CA ALA A 310 -1.37 12.89 -20.83
C ALA A 310 0.01 12.18 -20.82
N SER A 311 0.79 12.38 -19.76
CA SER A 311 2.11 11.78 -19.53
C SER A 311 2.14 10.77 -18.39
N ASP A 312 0.98 10.43 -17.79
CA ASP A 312 0.90 9.50 -16.66
C ASP A 312 0.27 8.17 -17.08
N PRO A 313 1.08 7.12 -17.36
CA PRO A 313 0.54 5.83 -17.76
C PRO A 313 -0.26 5.17 -16.64
N LYS A 314 0.08 5.41 -15.36
CA LYS A 314 -0.62 4.83 -14.21
C LYS A 314 -1.97 5.50 -14.01
N GLY A 315 -2.03 6.84 -14.02
CA GLY A 315 -3.28 7.57 -13.92
C GLY A 315 -4.25 7.26 -15.06
N LEU A 316 -3.74 7.04 -16.28
CA LEU A 316 -4.55 6.57 -17.42
C LEU A 316 -5.07 5.14 -17.23
N THR A 317 -4.29 4.21 -16.66
CA THR A 317 -4.77 2.87 -16.34
C THR A 317 -5.78 2.89 -15.20
N ASP A 318 -5.56 3.70 -14.17
CA ASP A 318 -6.48 3.83 -13.02
C ASP A 318 -7.83 4.40 -13.48
N LYS A 319 -7.80 5.39 -14.39
CA LYS A 319 -9.01 5.93 -15.05
C LYS A 319 -9.76 4.85 -15.83
N ALA A 320 -9.03 3.99 -16.54
CA ALA A 320 -9.63 2.90 -17.31
C ALA A 320 -10.25 1.81 -16.41
N ASP A 321 -9.56 1.45 -15.32
CA ASP A 321 -10.03 0.46 -14.36
C ASP A 321 -11.31 0.94 -13.66
N ALA A 322 -11.39 2.23 -13.32
CA ALA A 322 -12.60 2.84 -12.79
C ALA A 322 -13.77 2.76 -13.80
N MET A 323 -13.52 3.01 -15.09
CA MET A 323 -14.52 2.89 -16.16
C MET A 323 -14.98 1.45 -16.40
N LEU A 324 -14.06 0.48 -16.38
CA LEU A 324 -14.37 -0.95 -16.46
C LEU A 324 -15.22 -1.39 -15.26
N ALA A 325 -14.87 -0.92 -14.06
CA ALA A 325 -15.63 -1.20 -12.85
C ALA A 325 -17.05 -0.62 -12.88
N PHE A 326 -17.23 0.58 -13.43
CA PHE A 326 -18.54 1.19 -13.64
C PHE A 326 -19.37 0.40 -14.66
N ALA A 327 -18.78 0.04 -15.80
CA ALA A 327 -19.42 -0.79 -16.81
C ALA A 327 -19.83 -2.17 -16.27
N ALA A 328 -19.06 -2.73 -15.34
CA ALA A 328 -19.40 -3.97 -14.65
C ALA A 328 -20.56 -3.80 -13.66
N ALA A 329 -20.60 -2.68 -12.93
CA ALA A 329 -21.67 -2.38 -11.97
C ALA A 329 -23.02 -2.17 -12.67
N LEU A 330 -23.03 -1.45 -13.81
CA LEU A 330 -24.23 -1.26 -14.64
C LEU A 330 -24.82 -2.57 -15.17
N ARG A 331 -24.02 -3.64 -15.26
CA ARG A 331 -24.51 -4.96 -15.69
C ARG A 331 -25.28 -5.68 -14.58
N THR A 332 -24.90 -5.45 -13.33
CA THR A 332 -25.43 -6.18 -12.16
C THR A 332 -26.52 -5.43 -11.42
N GLN A 333 -26.70 -4.14 -11.70
CA GLN A 333 -27.79 -3.37 -11.10
C GLN A 333 -29.15 -3.79 -11.63
N PRO A 334 -30.20 -3.80 -10.78
CA PRO A 334 -31.57 -3.95 -11.24
C PRO A 334 -31.90 -2.85 -12.25
N VAL A 335 -32.57 -3.23 -13.33
CA VAL A 335 -33.04 -2.28 -14.33
C VAL A 335 -34.48 -1.94 -14.00
N GLU A 336 -34.76 -0.67 -13.70
CA GLU A 336 -36.15 -0.20 -13.61
C GLU A 336 -36.82 -0.27 -14.98
N ASP A 337 -38.14 -0.54 -14.99
CA ASP A 337 -38.92 -0.64 -16.22
C ASP A 337 -38.71 0.59 -17.12
N GLY A 338 -38.21 0.36 -18.34
CA GLY A 338 -37.94 1.40 -19.33
C GLY A 338 -36.54 2.06 -19.28
N GLN A 339 -35.68 1.74 -18.31
CA GLN A 339 -34.31 2.31 -18.22
C GLN A 339 -33.21 1.43 -18.84
N GLN A 340 -33.57 0.25 -19.38
CA GLN A 340 -32.62 -0.70 -19.97
C GLN A 340 -31.74 -0.07 -21.06
N GLN A 341 -32.35 0.72 -21.94
CA GLN A 341 -31.63 1.37 -23.02
C GLN A 341 -30.62 2.41 -22.51
N GLN A 342 -30.96 3.14 -21.44
CA GLN A 342 -30.07 4.13 -20.85
C GLN A 342 -28.85 3.46 -20.19
N GLN A 343 -29.06 2.35 -19.49
CA GLN A 343 -27.96 1.57 -18.91
C GLN A 343 -27.04 0.96 -19.98
N ILE A 344 -27.61 0.46 -21.08
CA ILE A 344 -26.83 -0.05 -22.23
C ILE A 344 -25.94 1.06 -22.80
N VAL A 345 -26.50 2.26 -23.01
CA VAL A 345 -25.78 3.42 -23.53
C VAL A 345 -24.68 3.87 -22.57
N ALA A 346 -24.96 3.99 -21.28
CA ALA A 346 -23.97 4.35 -20.26
C ALA A 346 -22.83 3.32 -20.20
N ARG A 347 -23.17 2.03 -20.22
CA ARG A 347 -22.20 0.94 -20.21
C ARG A 347 -21.31 0.95 -21.45
N TRP A 348 -21.88 1.17 -22.63
CA TRP A 348 -21.12 1.34 -23.86
C TRP A 348 -20.18 2.54 -23.80
N GLY A 349 -20.67 3.67 -23.29
CA GLY A 349 -19.89 4.90 -23.10
C GLY A 349 -18.70 4.67 -22.17
N ALA A 350 -18.92 4.02 -21.03
CA ALA A 350 -17.88 3.70 -20.07
C ALA A 350 -16.77 2.81 -20.66
N LEU A 351 -17.14 1.74 -21.36
CA LEU A 351 -16.18 0.86 -22.02
C LEU A 351 -15.40 1.56 -23.13
N THR A 352 -16.03 2.49 -23.85
CA THR A 352 -15.36 3.31 -24.88
C THR A 352 -14.31 4.23 -24.26
N GLN A 353 -14.63 4.85 -23.12
CA GLN A 353 -13.70 5.68 -22.37
C GLN A 353 -12.53 4.87 -21.80
N ALA A 354 -12.79 3.67 -21.25
CA ALA A 354 -11.74 2.75 -20.79
C ALA A 354 -10.77 2.39 -21.91
N GLY A 355 -11.29 1.98 -23.07
CA GLY A 355 -10.47 1.64 -24.24
C GLY A 355 -9.63 2.82 -24.74
N THR A 356 -10.17 4.04 -24.68
CA THR A 356 -9.45 5.28 -25.04
C THR A 356 -8.32 5.57 -24.07
N ALA A 357 -8.57 5.47 -22.75
CA ALA A 357 -7.56 5.70 -21.72
C ALA A 357 -6.43 4.66 -21.77
N LEU A 358 -6.74 3.37 -21.93
CA LEU A 358 -5.74 2.31 -22.12
C LEU A 358 -4.96 2.50 -23.42
N GLY A 359 -5.63 2.94 -24.48
CA GLY A 359 -5.00 3.31 -25.74
C GLY A 359 -4.00 4.46 -25.58
N ALA A 360 -4.34 5.48 -24.79
CA ALA A 360 -3.43 6.57 -24.46
C ALA A 360 -2.27 6.08 -23.58
N ALA A 361 -2.54 5.29 -22.54
CA ALA A 361 -1.53 4.75 -21.63
C ALA A 361 -0.45 3.96 -22.37
N SER A 362 -0.86 3.12 -23.34
CA SER A 362 0.06 2.31 -24.15
C SER A 362 1.02 3.13 -25.02
N LYS A 363 0.73 4.42 -25.25
CA LYS A 363 1.55 5.33 -26.06
C LYS A 363 2.48 6.20 -25.22
N VAL A 364 2.36 6.18 -23.89
CA VAL A 364 3.22 6.97 -23.00
C VAL A 364 4.61 6.32 -22.90
N PRO A 365 5.71 7.06 -23.17
CA PRO A 365 7.06 6.52 -23.00
C PRO A 365 7.31 6.10 -21.55
N GLY A 366 7.83 4.88 -21.35
CA GLY A 366 8.12 4.36 -20.01
C GLY A 366 6.94 3.67 -19.31
N ALA A 367 5.81 3.46 -19.99
CA ALA A 367 4.70 2.67 -19.46
C ALA A 367 5.15 1.25 -19.04
N VAL A 368 5.01 0.95 -17.76
CA VAL A 368 5.31 -0.37 -17.19
C VAL A 368 4.16 -1.33 -17.54
N ASN A 369 4.45 -2.60 -17.80
CA ASN A 369 3.46 -3.65 -18.07
C ASN A 369 2.57 -3.43 -19.33
N LEU A 370 3.16 -2.96 -20.43
CA LEU A 370 2.52 -2.82 -21.75
C LEU A 370 1.64 -4.01 -22.17
N ALA A 371 2.09 -5.25 -21.91
CA ALA A 371 1.31 -6.45 -22.21
C ALA A 371 -0.04 -6.47 -21.48
N ARG A 372 -0.07 -6.10 -20.19
CA ARG A 372 -1.30 -6.02 -19.39
C ARG A 372 -2.22 -4.89 -19.89
N ILE A 373 -1.66 -3.75 -20.28
CA ILE A 373 -2.44 -2.63 -20.86
C ILE A 373 -3.11 -3.08 -22.17
N HIS A 374 -2.40 -3.80 -23.03
CA HIS A 374 -2.98 -4.33 -24.28
C HIS A 374 -4.04 -5.40 -24.05
N LEU A 375 -3.83 -6.31 -23.08
CA LEU A 375 -4.84 -7.30 -22.69
C LEU A 375 -6.11 -6.63 -22.16
N ALA A 376 -5.98 -5.71 -21.20
CA ALA A 376 -7.11 -4.97 -20.64
C ALA A 376 -7.87 -4.18 -21.73
N ARG A 377 -7.15 -3.64 -22.72
CA ARG A 377 -7.77 -2.98 -23.87
C ARG A 377 -8.54 -3.96 -24.75
N GLY A 378 -8.00 -5.15 -24.98
CA GLY A 378 -8.70 -6.23 -25.67
C GLY A 378 -9.98 -6.64 -24.94
N ASP A 379 -9.90 -6.78 -23.61
CA ASP A 379 -11.06 -7.10 -22.77
C ASP A 379 -12.14 -6.04 -22.85
N ALA A 380 -11.77 -4.74 -22.82
CA ALA A 380 -12.70 -3.64 -22.99
C ALA A 380 -13.46 -3.73 -24.32
N GLU A 381 -12.77 -4.04 -25.43
CA GLU A 381 -13.41 -4.19 -26.74
C GLU A 381 -14.30 -5.45 -26.82
N MET A 382 -13.88 -6.57 -26.22
CA MET A 382 -14.72 -7.77 -26.13
C MET A 382 -15.99 -7.52 -25.31
N LEU A 383 -15.90 -6.75 -24.23
CA LEU A 383 -17.05 -6.34 -23.44
C LEU A 383 -17.97 -5.41 -24.23
N ARG A 384 -17.44 -4.50 -25.04
CA ARG A 384 -18.24 -3.65 -25.94
C ARG A 384 -18.99 -4.50 -26.95
N PHE A 385 -18.32 -5.46 -27.57
CA PHE A 385 -18.95 -6.39 -28.51
C PHE A 385 -20.14 -7.11 -27.86
N ARG A 386 -20.01 -7.60 -26.62
CA ARG A 386 -21.10 -8.23 -25.87
C ARG A 386 -22.26 -7.29 -25.53
N VAL A 387 -22.00 -6.00 -25.35
CA VAL A 387 -23.06 -4.98 -25.19
C VAL A 387 -23.83 -4.82 -26.49
N LYS A 388 -23.11 -4.77 -27.63
CA LYS A 388 -23.71 -4.66 -28.97
C LYS A 388 -24.52 -5.91 -29.35
N ASP A 389 -24.01 -7.09 -29.06
CA ASP A 389 -24.63 -8.38 -29.43
C ASP A 389 -25.76 -8.81 -28.46
N GLY A 390 -26.09 -7.99 -27.46
CA GLY A 390 -27.17 -8.27 -26.52
C GLY A 390 -26.90 -9.38 -25.50
N THR A 391 -25.83 -10.17 -25.66
CA THR A 391 -25.43 -11.28 -24.76
C THR A 391 -24.91 -10.82 -23.39
N GLY A 392 -24.86 -9.51 -23.15
CA GLY A 392 -24.28 -8.88 -21.97
C GLY A 392 -25.24 -8.67 -20.79
N TYR A 393 -26.52 -9.03 -20.89
CA TYR A 393 -27.55 -8.81 -19.86
C TYR A 393 -28.28 -10.12 -19.48
N PRO A 394 -28.57 -10.36 -18.19
CA PRO A 394 -29.43 -11.46 -17.78
C PRO A 394 -30.86 -11.20 -18.28
N GLY A 395 -31.36 -12.05 -19.19
CA GLY A 395 -32.75 -12.00 -19.67
C GLY A 395 -32.93 -11.73 -21.17
N ASN A 396 -31.87 -11.45 -21.94
CA ASN A 396 -31.99 -11.24 -23.38
C ASN A 396 -31.97 -12.57 -24.16
N VAL A 397 -33.16 -13.16 -24.31
CA VAL A 397 -33.48 -14.01 -25.46
C VAL A 397 -34.16 -13.07 -26.47
N ASP A 398 -33.53 -12.86 -27.62
CA ASP A 398 -34.02 -12.08 -28.75
C ASP A 398 -34.24 -10.56 -28.55
N ALA A 399 -33.18 -9.78 -28.75
CA ALA A 399 -33.31 -8.42 -29.27
C ALA A 399 -32.29 -8.22 -30.39
N GLY A 400 -32.70 -8.59 -31.61
CA GLY A 400 -31.90 -8.43 -32.81
C GLY A 400 -31.64 -6.96 -33.16
N VAL A 401 -30.46 -6.75 -33.74
CA VAL A 401 -30.04 -5.68 -34.66
C VAL A 401 -30.43 -4.25 -34.26
N TRP A 402 -29.45 -3.48 -33.77
CA TRP A 402 -29.15 -2.11 -34.24
C TRP A 402 -27.64 -1.81 -34.15
#